data_AF-A0A5C9E522-F1
#
_entry.id   AF-A0A5C9E522-F1
#
_cell.length_a   1.000
_cell.length_b   1.000
_cell.length_c   1.000
_cell.angle_alpha   90.00
_cell.angle_beta   90.00
_cell.angle_gamma   90.00
#
_symmetry.space_group_name_H-M   'P 1'
#
loop_
_entity.id
_entity.type
_entity.pdbx_description
1 polymer ?
#
loop_
_entity_poly.entity_id
_entity_poly.type
_entity_poly.pdbx_seq_one_letter_code
_entity_poly.pdbx_strand_id
1 'polypeptide(L)' 'MPLIAIHLPEKILEDIQCLIDRGFYPNRSEAIRIAIRDLLKMELWGNNPLASTTPTQLTE' A
#
# COMPACT_ATOMS: atom_id res chain seq x y z
N MET A 1 6.27 3.05 16.52
CA MET A 1 6.38 2.46 15.17
C MET A 1 7.41 1.33 15.22
N PRO A 2 7.12 0.13 14.72
CA PRO A 2 8.13 -0.91 14.59
C PRO A 2 9.20 -0.49 13.55
N LEU A 3 10.47 -0.82 13.83
CA LEU A 3 11.58 -0.64 12.89
C LEU A 3 11.68 -1.87 11.99
N ILE A 4 11.69 -1.66 10.69
CA ILE A 4 11.81 -2.72 9.69
C ILE A 4 12.99 -2.37 8.80
N ALA A 5 13.97 -3.27 8.71
CA ALA A 5 15.09 -3.16 7.78
C ALA A 5 14.79 -4.03 6.55
N ILE A 6 14.87 -3.43 5.36
CA ILE A 6 14.64 -4.09 4.07
C ILE A 6 15.81 -3.80 3.15
N HIS A 7 16.21 -4.81 2.38
CA HIS A 7 17.23 -4.66 1.34
C HIS A 7 16.53 -4.33 0.03
N LEU A 8 16.81 -3.16 -0.50
CA LEU A 8 16.25 -2.66 -1.76
C LEU A 8 17.40 -2.42 -2.75
N PRO A 9 17.20 -2.65 -4.05
CA PRO A 9 18.17 -2.28 -5.07
C PRO A 9 18.36 -0.76 -5.12
N GLU A 10 19.57 -0.34 -5.47
CA GLU A 10 20.00 1.07 -5.43
C GLU A 10 19.12 1.99 -6.29
N LYS A 11 18.75 1.52 -7.49
CA LYS A 11 17.87 2.26 -8.40
C LYS A 11 16.53 2.65 -7.77
N ILE A 12 15.92 1.77 -6.97
CA ILE A 12 14.65 2.06 -6.30
C ILE A 12 14.85 3.11 -5.20
N LEU A 13 15.98 3.07 -4.49
CA LEU A 13 16.33 4.08 -3.49
C LEU A 13 16.55 5.45 -4.12
N GLU A 14 17.18 5.51 -5.30
CA GLU A 14 17.36 6.73 -6.08
C GLU A 14 16.03 7.32 -6.53
N ASP A 15 15.14 6.50 -7.08
CA ASP A 15 13.80 6.93 -7.52
C ASP A 15 12.99 7.48 -6.32
N ILE A 16 13.03 6.80 -5.17
CA ILE A 16 12.39 7.28 -3.93
C ILE A 16 13.00 8.60 -3.46
N GLN A 17 14.33 8.73 -3.52
CA GLN A 17 15.02 9.96 -3.14
C GLN A 17 14.61 11.13 -4.04
N CYS A 18 14.52 10.91 -5.36
CA CYS A 18 14.05 11.94 -6.29
C CYS A 18 12.64 12.44 -5.96
N LEU A 19 11.74 11.56 -5.51
CA LEU A 19 10.40 11.94 -5.07
C LEU A 19 10.41 12.79 -3.80
N ILE A 20 11.33 12.53 -2.88
CA ILE A 20 11.52 13.32 -1.66
C ILE A 20 12.11 14.69 -1.98
N ASP A 21 13.11 14.75 -2.87
CA ASP A 21 13.75 16.00 -3.28
C ASP A 21 12.77 16.94 -3.99
N ARG A 22 11.78 16.38 -4.69
CA ARG A 22 10.67 17.12 -5.30
C ARG A 22 9.60 17.58 -4.28
N GLY A 23 9.71 17.19 -3.01
CA GLY A 23 8.82 17.60 -1.94
C GLY A 23 7.52 16.79 -1.81
N PHE A 24 7.40 15.64 -2.50
CA PHE A 24 6.19 14.80 -2.39
C PHE A 24 6.09 14.05 -1.06
N TYR A 25 7.23 13.72 -0.47
CA TYR A 25 7.31 12.99 0.80
C TYR A 25 8.40 13.60 1.68
N PRO A 26 8.18 13.65 3.01
CA PRO A 26 9.16 14.24 3.94
C PRO A 26 10.36 13.32 4.21
N ASN A 27 10.23 12.00 4.04
CA ASN A 27 11.33 11.06 4.24
C ASN A 27 11.08 9.72 3.51
N ARG A 28 12.15 8.93 3.37
CA ARG A 28 12.14 7.61 2.70
C ARG A 28 11.18 6.64 3.37
N SER A 29 11.17 6.59 4.69
CA SER A 29 10.31 5.67 5.43
C SER A 29 8.82 5.99 5.26
N GLU A 30 8.46 7.27 5.10
CA GLU A 30 7.09 7.70 4.85
C GLU A 30 6.66 7.37 3.42
N ALA A 31 7.50 7.66 2.42
CA ALA A 31 7.25 7.27 1.04
C ALA A 31 6.99 5.76 0.92
N ILE A 32 7.84 4.94 1.56
CA ILE A 32 7.70 3.47 1.58
C ILE A 32 6.41 3.05 2.29
N ARG A 33 6.08 3.66 3.44
CA ARG A 33 4.84 3.35 4.17
C ARG A 33 3.59 3.68 3.36
N ILE A 34 3.58 4.80 2.64
CA ILE A 34 2.45 5.18 1.79
C ILE A 34 2.31 4.21 0.62
N ALA A 35 3.42 3.85 -0.04
CA ALA A 35 3.41 2.86 -1.12
C ALA A 35 2.86 1.50 -0.66
N ILE A 36 3.31 0.99 0.50
CA ILE A 36 2.82 -0.27 1.08
C ILE A 36 1.32 -0.17 1.41
N ARG A 37 0.87 0.95 1.99
CA ARG A 37 -0.53 1.15 2.32
C ARG A 37 -1.41 1.16 1.08
N ASP A 38 -0.98 1.84 0.02
CA ASP A 38 -1.74 1.93 -1.21
C ASP A 38 -1.78 0.57 -1.93
N LEU A 39 -0.68 -0.18 -1.92
CA LEU A 39 -0.64 -1.56 -2.37
C LEU A 39 -1.65 -2.45 -1.62
N LEU A 40 -1.65 -2.39 -0.27
CA LEU A 40 -2.59 -3.17 0.55
C LEU A 40 -4.04 -2.74 0.34
N LYS A 41 -4.29 -1.44 0.18
CA LYS A 41 -5.62 -0.92 -0.13
C LYS A 41 -6.14 -1.48 -1.45
N MET A 42 -5.32 -1.49 -2.49
CA MET A 42 -5.70 -1.97 -3.82
C MET A 42 -5.95 -3.48 -3.82
N GLU A 43 -5.01 -4.26 -3.29
CA GLU A 43 -5.05 -5.72 -3.38
C GLU A 43 -5.99 -6.37 -2.36
N LEU A 44 -6.01 -5.88 -1.11
CA LEU A 44 -6.70 -6.56 -0.02
C LEU A 44 -8.04 -5.90 0.33
N TRP A 45 -8.11 -4.57 0.30
CA TRP A 45 -9.30 -3.84 0.76
C TRP A 45 -10.22 -3.36 -0.38
N GLY A 46 -9.69 -3.25 -1.60
CA GLY A 46 -10.46 -2.94 -2.81
C GLY A 46 -11.16 -4.17 -3.41
N ASN A 47 -10.58 -5.36 -3.24
CA ASN A 47 -11.14 -6.65 -3.68
C ASN A 47 -11.85 -7.40 -2.55
N ASN A 48 -12.74 -6.73 -1.82
CA ASN A 48 -13.71 -7.47 -1.01
C ASN A 48 -15.07 -7.60 -1.74
N PRO A 49 -15.24 -8.56 -2.68
CA PRO A 49 -16.57 -8.91 -3.18
C PRO A 49 -17.43 -9.61 -2.13
N LEU A 50 -16.95 -9.86 -0.89
CA LEU A 50 -17.70 -10.60 0.12
C LEU A 50 -18.71 -9.74 0.91
N ALA A 51 -19.00 -8.51 0.47
CA ALA A 51 -19.97 -7.64 1.13
C ALA A 51 -21.31 -7.49 0.37
N SER A 52 -21.55 -8.13 -0.78
CA SER A 52 -22.78 -7.83 -1.55
C SER A 52 -23.63 -8.99 -2.07
N THR A 53 -23.36 -10.27 -1.77
CA THR A 53 -24.28 -11.34 -2.20
C THR A 53 -24.50 -12.45 -1.18
N THR A 54 -25.30 -12.16 -0.16
CA THR A 54 -26.28 -13.13 0.35
C THR A 54 -27.65 -12.47 0.54
N PRO A 55 -28.40 -12.25 -0.54
CA PRO A 55 -29.84 -12.37 -0.50
C PRO A 55 -30.19 -13.79 -0.96
N THR A 56 -29.97 -14.81 -0.12
CA THR A 56 -30.70 -16.08 -0.29
C THR A 56 -32.02 -15.93 0.46
N GLN A 57 -32.91 -15.17 -0.18
CA GLN A 57 -34.35 -15.31 -0.05
C GLN A 57 -34.78 -16.64 -0.69
N LEU A 58 -35.83 -17.26 -0.15
CA LEU A 58 -36.49 -18.52 -0.61
C LEU A 58 -35.63 -19.79 -0.45
N THR A 59 -36.14 -20.96 -0.06
CA THR A 59 -37.46 -21.47 0.38
C THR A 59 -37.13 -22.88 0.85
N GLU A 60 -37.67 -23.31 1.98
CA GLU A 60 -38.27 -24.64 2.20
C GLU A 60 -38.91 -24.70 3.58
#